data_AF-R1DRF7-F1
#
_entry.id   AF-R1DRF7-F1
#
_cell.length_a   1.000
_cell.length_b   1.000
_cell.length_c   1.000
_cell.angle_alpha   90.00
_cell.angle_beta   90.00
_cell.angle_gamma   90.00
#
_symmetry.space_group_name_H-M   'P 1'
#
loop_
_entity.id
_entity.type
_entity.pdbx_description
1 polymer ?
#
loop_
_entity_poly.entity_id
_entity_poly.type
_entity_poly.pdbx_seq_one_letter_code
_entity_poly.pdbx_strand_id
1 'polypeptide(L)'
;MPDLAHLRYIVEDSIGKHMYENAVFLADKLVTMSRGAPDDVYLLTQAFMFTRQHRRALHVLRQHRLATSSPRFTYLTAKCLAECQEWDECLATLDDTGHEWLRLYYGCKLDPEKGRQLAALHAAAGAAEEPAPATR
;
A
#
# COMPACT_ATOMS: atom_id res chain seq x y z
N MET A 1 4.20 -32.53 8.93
CA MET A 1 4.14 -31.05 9.03
C MET A 1 3.12 -30.56 8.01
N PRO A 2 2.31 -29.53 8.29
CA PRO A 2 1.44 -28.96 7.26
C PRO A 2 2.29 -28.46 6.10
N ASP A 3 1.84 -28.71 4.88
CA ASP A 3 2.47 -28.21 3.66
C ASP A 3 2.37 -26.67 3.63
N LEU A 4 3.42 -26.00 3.17
CA LEU A 4 3.46 -24.53 3.07
C LEU A 4 2.34 -24.01 2.16
N ALA A 5 2.01 -24.76 1.10
CA ALA A 5 0.91 -24.42 0.21
C ALA A 5 -0.45 -24.43 0.94
N HIS A 6 -0.67 -25.41 1.82
CA HIS A 6 -1.89 -25.49 2.62
C HIS A 6 -1.97 -24.34 3.63
N LEU A 7 -0.85 -23.99 4.26
CA LEU A 7 -0.81 -22.88 5.21
C LEU A 7 -1.08 -21.52 4.54
N ARG A 8 -0.54 -21.29 3.33
CA ARG A 8 -0.87 -20.11 2.49
C ARG A 8 -2.36 -20.01 2.20
N TYR A 9 -2.96 -21.11 1.77
CA TYR A 9 -4.40 -21.17 1.51
C TYR A 9 -5.22 -20.80 2.74
N ILE A 10 -4.88 -21.31 3.93
CA ILE A 10 -5.60 -20.97 5.17
C ILE A 10 -5.44 -19.48 5.49
N VAL A 11 -4.26 -18.90 5.30
CA VAL A 11 -4.04 -17.46 5.54
C VAL A 11 -4.91 -16.62 4.61
N GLU A 12 -4.90 -16.91 3.32
CA GLU A 12 -5.71 -16.20 2.31
C GLU A 12 -7.21 -16.34 2.59
N ASP A 13 -7.69 -17.56 2.91
CA ASP A 13 -9.07 -17.82 3.28
C ASP A 13 -9.47 -17.08 4.57
N SER A 14 -8.57 -17.01 5.55
CA SER A 14 -8.79 -16.26 6.79
C SER A 14 -8.91 -14.75 6.53
N ILE A 15 -8.09 -14.21 5.63
CA ILE A 15 -8.20 -12.81 5.19
C ILE A 15 -9.53 -12.57 4.48
N GLY A 16 -9.93 -13.47 3.58
CA GLY A 16 -11.21 -13.40 2.86
C GLY A 16 -12.43 -13.46 3.78
N LYS A 17 -12.33 -14.20 4.90
CA LYS A 17 -13.37 -14.31 5.94
C LYS A 17 -13.30 -13.23 7.02
N HIS A 18 -12.44 -12.23 6.85
CA HIS A 18 -12.21 -11.15 7.83
C HIS A 18 -11.70 -11.62 9.21
N MET A 19 -11.14 -12.83 9.29
CA MET A 19 -10.51 -13.35 10.52
C MET A 19 -9.06 -12.88 10.62
N TYR A 20 -8.85 -11.56 10.71
CA TYR A 20 -7.53 -10.96 10.56
C TYR A 20 -6.54 -11.32 11.68
N GLU A 21 -7.01 -11.47 12.92
CA GLU A 21 -6.15 -11.86 14.04
C GLU A 21 -5.57 -13.26 13.85
N ASN A 22 -6.41 -14.21 13.41
CA ASN A 22 -5.98 -15.57 13.05
C ASN A 22 -5.03 -15.54 11.85
N ALA A 23 -5.34 -14.72 10.84
CA ALA A 23 -4.49 -14.57 9.66
C ALA A 23 -3.08 -14.06 10.02
N VAL A 24 -2.97 -13.08 10.93
CA VAL A 24 -1.68 -12.58 11.41
C VAL A 24 -0.86 -13.69 12.07
N PHE A 25 -1.47 -14.45 12.99
CA PHE A 25 -0.76 -15.53 13.69
C PHE A 25 -0.26 -16.63 12.71
N LEU A 26 -1.11 -17.04 11.77
CA LEU A 26 -0.75 -18.07 10.80
C LEU A 26 0.28 -17.56 9.79
N ALA A 27 0.17 -16.31 9.35
CA ALA A 27 1.12 -15.71 8.42
C ALA A 27 2.52 -15.51 9.07
N ASP A 28 2.59 -15.18 10.35
CA ASP A 28 3.86 -15.05 11.08
C ASP A 28 4.60 -16.40 11.14
N LYS A 29 3.83 -17.47 11.39
CA LYS A 29 4.35 -18.84 11.31
C LYS A 29 4.75 -19.22 9.89
N LEU A 30 3.97 -18.84 8.89
CA LEU A 30 4.25 -19.08 7.46
C LEU A 30 5.61 -18.50 7.07
N VAL A 31 5.83 -17.22 7.37
CA VAL A 31 7.07 -16.49 7.08
C VAL A 31 8.27 -17.15 7.76
N THR A 32 8.11 -17.57 9.02
CA THR A 32 9.15 -18.28 9.76
C THR A 32 9.50 -19.61 9.10
N MET A 33 8.50 -20.38 8.66
CA MET A 33 8.70 -21.68 8.01
C MET A 33 9.25 -21.56 6.58
N SER A 34 8.89 -20.52 5.84
CA SER A 34 9.36 -20.27 4.49
C SER A 34 10.70 -19.51 4.43
N ARG A 35 11.28 -19.19 5.59
CA ARG A 35 12.54 -18.43 5.74
C ARG A 35 12.48 -17.04 5.11
N GLY A 36 11.32 -16.39 5.20
CA GLY A 36 11.14 -15.03 4.70
C GLY A 36 10.98 -14.95 3.19
N ALA A 37 10.32 -15.92 2.57
CA ALA A 37 9.96 -15.83 1.15
C ALA A 37 9.10 -14.57 0.92
N PRO A 38 9.35 -13.80 -0.16
CA PRO A 38 8.73 -12.48 -0.35
C PRO A 38 7.20 -12.55 -0.39
N ASP A 39 6.63 -13.55 -1.06
CA ASP A 39 5.16 -13.71 -1.15
C ASP A 39 4.52 -13.97 0.23
N ASP A 40 5.20 -14.71 1.09
CA ASP A 40 4.71 -14.98 2.45
C ASP A 40 4.83 -13.74 3.34
N VAL A 41 5.91 -12.97 3.17
CA VAL A 41 6.08 -11.69 3.86
C VAL A 41 5.01 -10.69 3.40
N TYR A 42 4.62 -10.72 2.12
CA TYR A 42 3.52 -9.92 1.60
C TYR A 42 2.21 -10.25 2.31
N LEU A 43 1.87 -11.55 2.43
CA LEU A 43 0.66 -11.99 3.15
C LEU A 43 0.66 -11.54 4.62
N LEU A 44 1.78 -11.68 5.32
CA LEU A 44 1.92 -11.21 6.71
C LEU A 44 1.74 -9.69 6.82
N THR A 45 2.38 -8.93 5.94
CA THR A 45 2.29 -7.47 5.92
C THR A 45 0.85 -7.00 5.63
N GLN A 46 0.17 -7.69 4.71
CA GLN A 46 -1.23 -7.44 4.39
C GLN A 46 -2.14 -7.71 5.60
N ALA A 47 -1.91 -8.79 6.33
CA ALA A 47 -2.64 -9.11 7.56
C ALA A 47 -2.40 -8.04 8.67
N PHE A 48 -1.17 -7.55 8.81
CA PHE A 48 -0.89 -6.43 9.73
C PHE A 48 -1.58 -5.12 9.34
N MET A 49 -1.72 -4.87 8.03
CA MET A 49 -2.41 -3.70 7.53
C MET A 49 -3.91 -3.72 7.89
N PHE A 50 -4.58 -4.88 7.78
CA PHE A 50 -5.98 -5.02 8.19
C PHE A 50 -6.20 -4.94 9.70
N THR A 51 -5.24 -5.36 10.50
CA THR A 51 -5.29 -5.27 11.97
C THR A 51 -4.85 -3.91 12.53
N ARG A 52 -4.62 -2.91 11.68
CA ARG A 52 -4.13 -1.55 12.04
C ARG A 52 -2.75 -1.53 12.71
N GLN A 53 -1.94 -2.57 12.52
CA GLN A 53 -0.61 -2.71 13.11
C GLN A 53 0.48 -2.21 12.15
N HIS A 54 0.35 -0.98 11.67
CA HIS A 54 1.16 -0.42 10.59
C HIS A 54 2.66 -0.32 10.92
N ARG A 55 3.02 0.02 12.17
CA ARG A 55 4.43 0.07 12.59
C ARG A 55 5.11 -1.31 12.56
N ARG A 56 4.38 -2.36 12.93
CA ARG A 56 4.88 -3.74 12.86
C ARG A 56 5.08 -4.17 11.40
N ALA A 57 4.13 -3.84 10.53
CA ALA A 57 4.25 -4.07 9.09
C ALA A 57 5.53 -3.42 8.51
N LEU A 58 5.77 -2.14 8.84
CA LEU A 58 6.96 -1.42 8.40
C LEU A 58 8.26 -2.05 8.90
N HIS A 59 8.29 -2.51 10.16
CA HIS A 59 9.44 -3.20 10.71
C HIS A 59 9.78 -4.47 9.93
N VAL A 60 8.77 -5.32 9.65
CA VAL A 60 8.94 -6.55 8.86
C VAL A 60 9.44 -6.24 7.45
N LEU A 61 8.85 -5.24 6.78
CA LEU A 61 9.27 -4.81 5.44
C LEU A 61 10.73 -4.31 5.40
N ARG A 62 11.15 -3.55 6.41
CA ARG A 62 12.53 -3.06 6.57
C ARG A 62 13.49 -4.20 6.88
N GLN A 63 13.10 -5.15 7.73
CA GLN A 63 13.92 -6.32 8.09
C GLN A 63 14.24 -7.18 6.86
N HIS A 64 13.26 -7.42 5.99
CA HIS A 64 13.46 -8.20 4.77
C HIS A 64 13.98 -7.38 3.58
N ARG A 65 14.18 -6.07 3.73
CA ARG A 65 14.58 -5.13 2.66
C ARG A 65 13.67 -5.17 1.43
N LEU A 66 12.37 -5.41 1.64
CA LEU A 66 11.39 -5.55 0.56
C LEU A 66 10.63 -4.26 0.25
N ALA A 67 10.79 -3.22 1.07
CA ALA A 67 10.02 -1.98 1.01
C ALA A 67 9.96 -1.34 -0.40
N THR A 68 11.08 -1.33 -1.13
CA THR A 68 11.21 -0.76 -2.49
C THR A 68 11.48 -1.82 -3.57
N SER A 69 11.37 -3.12 -3.23
CA SER A 69 11.76 -4.19 -4.16
C SER A 69 10.78 -4.40 -5.31
N SER A 70 9.49 -4.12 -5.10
CA SER A 70 8.43 -4.30 -6.10
C SER A 70 7.29 -3.32 -5.83
N PRO A 71 6.57 -2.87 -6.87
CA PRO A 71 5.50 -1.87 -6.74
C PRO A 71 4.41 -2.29 -5.74
N ARG A 72 4.18 -3.60 -5.56
CA ARG A 72 3.21 -4.11 -4.57
C ARG A 72 3.66 -3.83 -3.13
N PHE A 73 4.95 -4.00 -2.85
CA PHE A 73 5.52 -3.69 -1.54
C PHE A 73 5.65 -2.18 -1.33
N THR A 74 5.99 -1.43 -2.36
CA THR A 74 6.04 0.03 -2.30
C THR A 74 4.69 0.61 -1.93
N TYR A 75 3.61 0.13 -2.58
CA TYR A 75 2.26 0.53 -2.25
C TYR A 75 1.90 0.21 -0.78
N LEU A 76 2.18 -1.01 -0.31
CA LEU A 76 1.93 -1.39 1.09
C LEU A 76 2.74 -0.53 2.07
N THR A 77 4.01 -0.25 1.75
CA THR A 77 4.91 0.57 2.56
C THR A 77 4.38 2.00 2.65
N ALA A 78 4.10 2.63 1.51
CA ALA A 78 3.55 3.99 1.44
C ALA A 78 2.21 4.08 2.19
N LYS A 79 1.33 3.08 2.03
CA LYS A 79 0.07 3.02 2.76
C LYS A 79 0.29 2.93 4.28
N CYS A 80 1.21 2.10 4.74
CA CYS A 80 1.51 1.98 6.17
C CYS A 80 2.14 3.27 6.73
N LEU A 81 3.05 3.92 6.00
CA LEU A 81 3.64 5.20 6.40
C LEU A 81 2.59 6.32 6.48
N ALA A 82 1.68 6.37 5.50
CA ALA A 82 0.57 7.32 5.51
C ALA A 82 -0.39 7.11 6.69
N GLU A 83 -0.67 5.86 7.09
CA GLU A 83 -1.47 5.58 8.30
C GLU A 83 -0.70 5.89 9.60
N CYS A 84 0.63 5.82 9.59
CA CYS A 84 1.49 6.25 10.69
C CYS A 84 1.73 7.78 10.73
N GLN A 85 1.22 8.53 9.75
CA GLN A 85 1.46 9.98 9.58
C GLN A 85 2.94 10.36 9.35
N GLU A 86 3.76 9.40 8.89
CA GLU A 86 5.17 9.61 8.53
C GLU A 86 5.25 10.02 7.05
N TRP A 87 4.80 11.24 6.75
CA TRP A 87 4.60 11.71 5.37
C TRP A 87 5.91 11.94 4.61
N ASP A 88 6.95 12.43 5.28
CA ASP A 88 8.25 12.69 4.65
C ASP A 88 8.87 11.41 4.09
N GLU A 89 8.88 10.34 4.89
CA GLU A 89 9.35 9.02 4.46
C GLU A 89 8.45 8.42 3.37
N CYS A 90 7.13 8.63 3.47
CA CYS A 90 6.18 8.15 2.46
C CYS A 90 6.46 8.74 1.09
N LEU A 91 6.63 10.06 1.01
CA LEU A 91 6.93 10.77 -0.24
C LEU A 91 8.30 10.37 -0.78
N ALA A 92 9.33 10.28 0.08
CA ALA A 92 10.66 9.82 -0.34
C ALA A 92 10.61 8.41 -0.96
N THR A 93 9.86 7.49 -0.35
CA THR A 93 9.72 6.11 -0.86
C THR A 93 8.98 6.06 -2.22
N LEU A 94 8.03 6.96 -2.44
CA LEU A 94 7.29 7.05 -3.71
C LEU A 94 8.11 7.70 -4.83
N ASP A 95 9.00 8.61 -4.47
CA ASP A 95 9.90 9.31 -5.39
C ASP A 95 10.92 8.35 -6.00
N ASP A 96 11.49 7.48 -5.17
CA ASP A 96 12.44 6.45 -5.60
C ASP A 96 11.83 5.42 -6.57
N THR A 97 10.51 5.29 -6.60
CA THR A 97 9.79 4.26 -7.37
C THR A 97 9.01 4.81 -8.56
N GLY A 98 8.98 6.13 -8.76
CA GLY A 98 8.36 6.77 -9.90
C GLY A 98 6.82 6.68 -9.93
N HIS A 99 6.17 6.47 -8.78
CA HIS A 99 4.71 6.38 -8.71
C HIS A 99 4.05 7.78 -8.58
N GLU A 100 4.06 8.54 -9.67
CA GLU A 100 3.57 9.93 -9.71
C GLU A 100 2.12 10.08 -9.22
N TRP A 101 1.23 9.15 -9.59
CA TRP A 101 -0.18 9.20 -9.17
C TRP A 101 -0.35 8.97 -7.66
N LEU A 102 0.43 8.07 -7.05
CA LEU A 102 0.42 7.84 -5.60
C LEU A 102 1.00 9.05 -4.87
N ARG A 103 2.06 9.65 -5.42
CA ARG A 103 2.64 10.89 -4.89
C ARG A 103 1.63 12.02 -4.88
N LEU A 104 0.92 12.25 -5.99
CA LEU A 104 -0.13 13.26 -6.07
C LEU A 104 -1.26 12.98 -5.08
N TYR A 105 -1.73 11.73 -5.01
CA TYR A 105 -2.78 11.33 -4.08
C TYR A 105 -2.39 11.61 -2.61
N TYR A 106 -1.22 11.12 -2.18
CA TYR A 106 -0.77 11.32 -0.80
C TYR A 106 -0.35 12.76 -0.51
N GLY A 107 0.17 13.50 -1.50
CA GLY A 107 0.45 14.93 -1.38
C GLY A 107 -0.81 15.76 -1.15
N CYS A 108 -1.90 15.45 -1.87
CA CYS A 108 -3.21 16.07 -1.63
C CYS A 108 -3.82 15.66 -0.28
N LYS A 109 -3.51 14.45 0.21
CA LYS A 109 -3.96 13.97 1.52
C LYS A 109 -3.21 14.67 2.68
N LEU A 110 -1.93 15.00 2.47
CA LEU A 110 -1.12 15.79 3.40
C LEU A 110 -1.62 17.24 3.47
N ASP A 111 -1.74 17.89 2.31
CA ASP A 111 -2.16 19.28 2.18
C ASP A 111 -3.48 19.38 1.39
N PRO A 112 -4.64 19.38 2.07
CA PRO A 112 -5.95 19.46 1.41
C PRO A 112 -6.16 20.78 0.64
N GLU A 113 -5.39 21.82 0.95
CA GLU A 113 -5.38 23.07 0.19
C GLU A 113 -4.71 22.92 -1.18
N LYS A 114 -3.56 22.22 -1.24
CA LYS A 114 -2.90 21.91 -2.52
C LYS A 114 -3.80 21.05 -3.40
N GLY A 115 -4.53 20.09 -2.80
CA GLY A 115 -5.52 19.29 -3.52
C GLY A 115 -6.67 20.12 -4.11
N ARG A 116 -7.21 21.07 -3.33
CA ARG A 116 -8.23 22.01 -3.82
C ARG A 116 -7.71 22.90 -4.96
N GLN A 117 -6.48 23.39 -4.85
CA GLN A 117 -5.83 24.19 -5.89
C GLN A 117 -5.60 23.39 -7.18
N LEU A 118 -5.10 22.16 -7.08
CA LEU A 118 -4.94 21.26 -8.23
C LEU A 118 -6.28 20.94 -8.90
N ALA A 119 -7.32 20.64 -8.12
CA ALA A 119 -8.66 20.42 -8.66
C ALA A 119 -9.22 21.65 -9.38
N ALA A 120 -9.00 22.86 -8.84
CA ALA A 120 -9.39 24.11 -9.50
C ALA A 120 -8.63 24.35 -10.82
N LEU A 121 -7.33 24.04 -10.86
CA LEU A 121 -6.51 24.14 -12.08
C LEU A 121 -6.99 23.15 -13.15
N HIS A 122 -7.29 21.90 -12.80
CA HIS A 122 -7.80 20.90 -13.75
C HIS A 122 -9.24 21.21 -14.21
N ALA A 123 -10.10 21.75 -13.33
CA ALA A 123 -11.42 22.21 -13.72
C ALA A 123 -11.36 23.39 -14.70
N ALA A 124 -10.43 24.33 -14.49
CA ALA A 124 -10.18 25.42 -15.43
C ALA A 124 -9.60 24.93 -16.77
N ALA A 125 -8.75 23.90 -16.76
CA ALA A 125 -8.21 23.28 -17.97
C ALA A 125 -9.29 22.53 -18.77
N GLY A 126 -10.18 21.79 -18.09
CA GLY A 126 -11.31 21.10 -18.74
C GLY A 126 -12.33 22.07 -19.36
N ALA A 127 -12.52 23.25 -18.77
CA ALA A 127 -13.37 24.30 -19.35
C ALA A 127 -12.78 24.95 -20.62
N ALA A 128 -11.47 24.83 -20.85
CA ALA A 128 -10.81 25.35 -22.04
C ALA A 128 -10.83 24.36 -23.23
N GLU A 129 -11.25 23.11 -22.99
CA GLU A 129 -11.15 22.01 -23.95
C GLU A 129 -12.51 21.55 -24.51
N GLU A 130 -13.62 22.27 -24.25
CA GLU A 130 -14.88 22.08 -24.99
C GLU A 130 -14.78 22.79 -26.36
N PRO A 131 -14.61 22.07 -27.49
CA PRO A 131 -14.77 22.71 -28.79
C PRO A 131 -16.24 23.09 -28.97
N ALA A 132 -16.47 24.37 -29.29
CA ALA A 132 -17.77 24.90 -29.64
C ALA A 132 -18.51 23.95 -30.61
N PRO A 133 -19.82 23.67 -30.41
CA PRO A 133 -20.56 22.79 -31.30
C PRO A 133 -20.52 23.37 -32.71
N ALA A 134 -19.94 22.61 -33.64
CA ALA A 134 -19.90 22.94 -35.06
C ALA A 134 -21.34 23.12 -35.56
N THR A 135 -21.71 24.36 -35.85
CA THR A 135 -22.95 24.73 -36.51
C THR A 135 -22.99 24.08 -37.89
N ARG A 136 -23.99 23.23 -38.13
CA ARG A 136 -24.35 22.75 -39.46
C ARG A 136 -25.86 22.76 -39.62
#